data_AF-Q6LG05-F1
#
_entry.id   AF-Q6LG05-F1
#
_cell.length_a   1.000
_cell.length_b   1.000
_cell.length_c   1.000
_cell.angle_alpha   90.00
_cell.angle_beta   90.00
_cell.angle_gamma   90.00
#
_symmetry.space_group_name_H-M   'P 1'
#
loop_
_entity.id
_entity.type
_entity.pdbx_description
1 polymer ?
#
loop_
_entity_poly.entity_id
_entity_poly.type
_entity_poly.pdbx_seq_one_letter_code
_entity_poly.pdbx_strand_id
1 'polypeptide(L)'
;MTDIVMEVLRAFLVGGVIFSLLKAQHVKEISQISGWRYIVAGFCLIFFGTLIDITDNFDELNRFVIIGDTEVQAFLEKVVGYLLGFLLLAIGIRKWLPKIVEHAELVQDKHNLKVQEERVKVLRATMRTVQDIVNNFLNNLQLFQLEAEDKNALEPESLVLLDSIIQDTATKLKKLGDLKSTPEKQIAGGVCIDYEAGSPQDSDFVGKYSQAK
;
A
#
# COMPACT_ATOMS: atom_id res chain seq x y z
N MET A 1 -5.67 35.43 -36.61
CA MET A 1 -6.00 35.79 -35.21
C MET A 1 -6.35 34.57 -34.37
N THR A 2 -7.28 33.69 -34.80
CA THR A 2 -7.58 32.44 -34.06
C THR A 2 -6.39 31.49 -33.94
N ASP A 3 -5.55 31.41 -34.98
CA ASP A 3 -4.36 30.55 -35.00
C ASP A 3 -3.35 30.91 -33.89
N ILE A 4 -2.92 32.18 -33.89
CA ILE A 4 -2.06 32.79 -32.85
C ILE A 4 -2.62 32.55 -31.44
N VAL A 5 -3.94 32.71 -31.26
CA VAL A 5 -4.57 32.47 -29.95
C VAL A 5 -4.43 31.01 -29.51
N MET A 6 -4.56 30.05 -30.43
CA MET A 6 -4.43 28.61 -30.13
C MET A 6 -2.99 28.22 -29.79
N GLU A 7 -2.00 28.81 -30.45
CA GLU A 7 -0.59 28.56 -30.18
C GLU A 7 -0.13 29.14 -28.85
N VAL A 8 -0.51 30.38 -28.57
CA VAL A 8 -0.25 31.03 -27.28
C VAL A 8 -0.89 30.23 -26.14
N LEU A 9 -2.13 29.77 -26.32
CA LEU A 9 -2.81 28.92 -25.35
C LEU A 9 -2.04 27.59 -25.13
N ARG A 10 -1.57 26.94 -26.20
CA ARG A 10 -0.79 25.70 -26.10
C ARG A 10 0.50 25.91 -25.30
N ALA A 11 1.23 26.99 -25.56
CA ALA A 11 2.45 27.30 -24.82
C ALA A 11 2.16 27.55 -23.33
N PHE A 12 1.08 28.25 -22.98
CA PHE A 12 0.66 28.41 -21.58
C PHE A 12 0.31 27.08 -20.92
N LEU A 13 -0.40 26.19 -21.61
CA LEU A 13 -0.75 24.87 -21.08
C LEU A 13 0.52 24.02 -20.82
N VAL A 14 1.41 23.94 -21.80
CA VAL A 14 2.67 23.17 -21.67
C VAL A 14 3.57 23.78 -20.59
N GLY A 15 3.68 25.11 -20.53
CA GLY A 15 4.41 25.83 -19.49
C GLY A 15 3.84 25.57 -18.09
N GLY A 16 2.51 25.54 -17.95
CA GLY A 16 1.83 25.19 -16.71
C GLY A 16 2.10 23.75 -16.26
N VAL A 17 2.15 22.81 -17.21
CA VAL A 17 2.55 21.41 -16.94
C VAL A 17 3.99 21.34 -16.45
N ILE A 18 4.93 22.00 -17.13
CA ILE A 18 6.34 22.04 -16.70
C ILE A 18 6.47 22.64 -15.30
N PHE A 19 5.81 23.77 -15.05
CA PHE A 19 5.82 24.40 -13.74
C PHE A 19 5.31 23.46 -12.63
N SER A 20 4.24 22.72 -12.91
CA SER A 20 3.67 21.73 -12.00
C SER A 20 4.66 20.58 -11.74
N LEU A 21 5.36 20.10 -12.77
CA LEU A 21 6.40 19.08 -12.63
C LEU A 21 7.59 19.61 -11.82
N LEU A 22 8.08 20.81 -12.08
CA LEU A 22 9.19 21.40 -11.33
C LEU A 22 8.81 21.61 -9.85
N LYS A 23 7.56 21.98 -9.55
CA LYS A 23 7.06 22.04 -8.18
C LYS A 23 7.04 20.65 -7.53
N ALA A 24 6.61 19.62 -8.27
CA ALA A 24 6.61 18.24 -7.80
C ALA A 24 8.03 17.67 -7.59
N GLN A 25 9.05 18.20 -8.27
CA GLN A 25 10.45 17.80 -8.07
C GLN A 25 10.96 18.10 -6.64
N HIS A 26 10.43 19.12 -5.98
CA HIS A 26 10.76 19.43 -4.59
C HIS A 26 10.28 18.37 -3.60
N VAL A 27 9.31 17.53 -3.99
CA VAL A 27 8.91 16.34 -3.24
C VAL A 27 9.92 15.23 -3.58
N LYS A 28 10.96 15.12 -2.74
CA LYS A 28 12.14 14.25 -2.95
C LYS A 28 11.82 12.79 -3.31
N GLU A 29 10.66 12.26 -2.93
CA GLU A 29 10.24 10.89 -3.26
C GLU A 29 9.98 10.66 -4.75
N ILE A 30 9.48 11.67 -5.49
CA ILE A 30 9.05 11.48 -6.88
C ILE A 30 10.23 11.65 -7.84
N SER A 31 11.16 12.57 -7.55
CA SER A 31 12.31 12.85 -8.41
C SER A 31 13.37 11.74 -8.41
N GLN A 32 13.33 10.85 -7.42
CA GLN A 32 14.24 9.70 -7.33
C GLN A 32 13.78 8.51 -8.21
N ILE A 33 12.55 8.56 -8.73
CA ILE A 33 11.98 7.52 -9.59
C ILE A 33 12.58 7.61 -11.00
N SER A 34 13.15 6.49 -11.48
CA SER A 34 13.71 6.38 -12.83
C SER A 34 12.61 6.65 -13.88
N GLY A 35 12.87 7.58 -14.80
CA GLY A 35 11.87 8.03 -15.78
C GLY A 35 11.54 9.51 -15.68
N TRP A 36 11.62 10.09 -14.48
CA TRP A 36 11.26 11.50 -14.22
C TRP A 36 12.00 12.50 -15.11
N ARG A 37 13.33 12.33 -15.23
CA ARG A 37 14.16 13.20 -16.07
C ARG A 37 13.78 13.16 -17.55
N TYR A 38 13.33 12.02 -18.06
CA TYR A 38 12.87 11.88 -19.45
C TYR A 38 11.52 12.56 -19.65
N ILE A 39 10.62 12.50 -18.66
CA ILE A 39 9.33 13.20 -18.70
C ILE A 39 9.57 14.71 -18.72
N VAL A 40 10.39 15.24 -17.81
CA VAL A 40 10.71 16.67 -17.76
C VAL A 40 11.41 17.12 -19.05
N ALA A 41 12.41 16.38 -19.52
CA ALA A 41 13.10 16.70 -20.78
C ALA A 41 12.16 16.66 -21.99
N GLY A 42 11.23 15.71 -22.05
CA GLY A 42 10.23 15.62 -23.11
C GLY A 42 9.30 16.82 -23.12
N PHE A 43 8.77 17.23 -21.97
CA PHE A 43 7.95 18.44 -21.86
C PHE A 43 8.75 19.71 -22.18
N CYS A 44 10.01 19.81 -21.76
CA CYS A 44 10.86 20.95 -22.11
C CYS A 44 11.12 21.05 -23.63
N LEU A 45 11.29 19.92 -24.32
CA LEU A 45 11.44 19.91 -25.78
C LEU A 45 10.14 20.29 -26.50
N ILE A 46 9.00 19.78 -26.03
CA ILE A 46 7.69 20.20 -26.56
C ILE A 46 7.49 21.70 -26.36
N PHE A 47 7.84 22.22 -25.19
CA PHE A 47 7.73 23.65 -24.90
C PHE A 47 8.65 24.48 -25.80
N PHE A 48 9.87 24.02 -26.03
CA PHE A 48 10.78 24.64 -26.99
C PHE A 48 10.18 24.66 -28.41
N GLY A 49 9.58 23.56 -28.86
CA GLY A 49 8.85 23.51 -30.14
C GLY A 49 7.70 24.52 -30.19
N THR A 50 6.90 24.63 -29.12
CA THR A 50 5.79 25.61 -29.05
C THR A 50 6.26 27.07 -29.00
N LEU A 51 7.47 27.34 -28.49
CA LEU A 51 8.04 28.69 -28.52
C LEU A 51 8.49 29.06 -29.93
N ILE A 52 9.05 28.11 -30.69
CA ILE A 52 9.41 28.33 -32.09
C ILE A 52 8.16 28.57 -32.95
N ASP A 53 7.11 27.78 -32.74
CA ASP A 53 5.78 27.95 -33.35
C ASP A 53 5.27 29.39 -33.16
N ILE A 54 5.37 29.94 -31.94
CA ILE A 54 4.95 31.32 -31.67
C ILE A 54 5.82 32.38 -32.38
N THR A 55 7.09 32.09 -32.64
CA THR A 55 8.05 33.10 -33.13
C THR A 55 7.83 33.52 -34.58
N ASP A 56 7.18 32.70 -35.41
CA ASP A 56 6.84 33.09 -36.80
C ASP A 56 5.60 33.98 -36.88
N ASN A 57 4.71 33.90 -35.88
CA ASN A 57 3.46 34.65 -35.83
C ASN A 57 3.61 36.11 -35.39
N PHE A 58 4.81 36.52 -34.97
CA PHE A 58 5.11 37.89 -34.55
C PHE A 58 6.33 38.44 -35.32
N ASP A 59 6.08 39.35 -36.26
CA ASP A 59 7.11 39.99 -37.09
C ASP A 59 8.25 40.65 -36.27
N GLU A 60 7.94 41.15 -35.07
CA GLU A 60 8.94 41.73 -34.16
C GLU A 60 9.86 40.68 -33.52
N LEU A 61 9.37 39.44 -33.34
CA LEU A 61 10.11 38.31 -32.77
C LEU A 61 10.96 37.59 -33.83
N ASN A 62 10.51 37.58 -35.08
CA ASN A 62 11.24 37.05 -36.23
C ASN A 62 12.65 37.69 -36.33
N ARG A 63 12.81 38.97 -35.95
CA ARG A 63 14.11 39.66 -35.94
C ARG A 63 15.11 39.09 -34.91
N PHE A 64 14.64 38.43 -33.86
CA PHE A 64 15.48 37.84 -32.81
C PHE A 64 15.78 36.36 -33.05
N VAL A 65 14.99 35.70 -33.90
CA VAL A 65 15.21 34.31 -34.30
C VAL A 65 15.98 34.32 -35.62
N ILE A 66 17.29 34.03 -35.56
CA ILE A 66 18.20 33.97 -36.74
C ILE A 66 17.76 32.88 -37.77
N ILE A 67 16.74 32.09 -37.42
CA ILE A 67 16.18 30.96 -38.16
C ILE A 67 14.82 31.39 -38.75
N GLY A 68 14.77 32.42 -39.60
CA GLY A 68 13.53 32.83 -40.28
C GLY A 68 13.14 31.88 -41.42
N ASP A 69 11.84 31.74 -41.75
CA ASP A 69 11.18 31.10 -42.93
C ASP A 69 11.93 29.96 -43.64
N THR A 70 12.61 29.11 -42.88
CA THR A 70 13.52 28.10 -43.41
C THR A 70 13.06 26.71 -43.01
N GLU A 71 13.37 25.73 -43.85
CA GLU A 71 13.17 24.30 -43.56
C GLU A 71 13.73 23.90 -42.18
N VAL A 72 14.75 24.63 -41.70
CA VAL A 72 15.35 24.46 -40.38
C VAL A 72 14.37 24.76 -39.25
N GLN A 73 13.56 25.82 -39.34
CA GLN A 73 12.56 26.15 -38.31
C GLN A 73 11.52 25.02 -38.18
N ALA A 74 10.93 24.62 -39.31
CA ALA A 74 9.95 23.53 -39.36
C ALA A 74 10.54 22.19 -38.87
N PHE A 75 11.84 21.95 -39.14
CA PHE A 75 12.54 20.79 -38.61
C PHE A 75 12.71 20.86 -37.08
N LEU A 76 13.12 22.00 -36.54
CA LEU A 76 13.28 22.18 -35.09
C LEU A 76 11.95 22.06 -34.34
N GLU A 77 10.88 22.61 -34.89
CA GLU A 77 9.53 22.52 -34.31
C GLU A 77 9.01 21.07 -34.32
N LYS A 78 8.93 20.45 -35.51
CA LYS A 78 8.25 19.16 -35.69
C LYS A 78 9.10 17.96 -35.27
N VAL A 79 10.40 17.99 -35.57
CA VAL A 79 11.30 16.86 -35.31
C VAL A 79 11.91 16.96 -33.93
N VAL A 80 12.53 18.10 -33.60
CA VAL A 80 13.24 18.24 -32.32
C VAL A 80 12.27 18.57 -31.18
N GLY A 81 11.31 19.47 -31.40
CA GLY A 81 10.35 19.88 -30.40
C GLY A 81 9.32 18.78 -30.13
N TYR A 82 8.51 18.47 -31.13
CA TYR A 82 7.39 17.55 -30.97
C TYR A 82 7.80 16.08 -31.03
N LEU A 83 8.39 15.60 -32.12
CA LEU A 83 8.65 14.16 -32.30
C LEU A 83 9.61 13.61 -31.23
N LEU A 84 10.77 14.24 -31.05
CA LEU A 84 11.72 13.83 -30.02
C LEU A 84 11.17 14.06 -28.61
N GLY A 85 10.42 15.14 -28.39
CA GLY A 85 9.72 15.40 -27.13
C GLY A 85 8.77 14.26 -26.75
N PHE A 86 7.90 13.84 -27.68
CA PHE A 86 6.98 12.72 -27.48
C PHE A 86 7.69 11.38 -27.28
N LEU A 87 8.78 11.12 -28.01
CA LEU A 87 9.59 9.92 -27.80
C LEU A 87 10.16 9.86 -26.38
N LEU A 88 10.69 10.97 -25.88
CA LEU A 88 11.21 11.05 -24.51
C LEU A 88 10.09 10.90 -23.48
N LEU A 89 8.91 11.48 -23.72
CA LEU A 89 7.73 11.27 -22.86
C LEU A 89 7.34 9.79 -22.83
N ALA A 90 7.26 9.12 -23.98
CA ALA A 90 6.93 7.70 -24.05
C ALA A 90 7.92 6.83 -23.28
N ILE A 91 9.23 7.10 -23.41
CA ILE A 91 10.28 6.41 -22.65
C ILE A 91 10.18 6.72 -21.15
N GLY A 92 9.94 7.99 -20.81
CA GLY A 92 9.79 8.45 -19.44
C GLY A 92 8.61 7.78 -18.74
N ILE A 93 7.44 7.77 -19.37
CA ILE A 93 6.22 7.13 -18.87
C ILE A 93 6.41 5.61 -18.74
N ARG A 94 7.00 4.95 -19.75
CA ARG A 94 7.28 3.50 -19.71
C ARG A 94 8.18 3.11 -18.53
N LYS A 95 9.13 3.96 -18.14
CA LYS A 95 10.01 3.73 -16.98
C LYS A 95 9.37 4.12 -15.65
N TRP A 96 8.54 5.17 -15.65
CA TRP A 96 7.92 5.73 -14.45
C TRP A 96 6.71 4.93 -13.97
N LEU A 97 5.84 4.50 -14.90
CA LEU A 97 4.59 3.79 -14.60
C LEU A 97 4.76 2.49 -13.78
N PRO A 98 5.67 1.55 -14.13
CA PRO A 98 5.81 0.33 -13.34
C PRO A 98 6.33 0.62 -11.92
N LYS A 99 7.18 1.63 -11.75
CA LYS A 99 7.77 1.97 -10.45
C LYS A 99 6.77 2.58 -9.48
N ILE A 100 5.82 3.38 -9.97
CA ILE A 100 4.79 3.95 -9.09
C ILE A 100 3.82 2.87 -8.59
N VAL A 101 3.52 1.86 -9.42
CA VAL A 101 2.72 0.71 -9.01
C VAL A 101 3.45 -0.13 -7.96
N GLU A 102 4.72 -0.43 -8.18
CA GLU A 102 5.56 -1.17 -7.21
C GLU A 102 5.63 -0.46 -5.84
N HIS A 103 5.81 0.86 -5.83
CA HIS A 103 5.81 1.63 -4.59
C HIS A 103 4.44 1.63 -3.89
N ALA A 104 3.33 1.69 -4.64
CA ALA A 104 1.99 1.64 -4.07
C ALA A 104 1.71 0.28 -3.40
N GLU A 105 2.10 -0.82 -4.06
CA GLU A 105 1.96 -2.17 -3.51
C GLU A 105 2.77 -2.33 -2.22
N LEU A 106 4.03 -1.88 -2.20
CA LEU A 106 4.89 -1.95 -1.01
C LEU A 106 4.34 -1.17 0.19
N VAL A 107 3.67 -0.05 -0.05
CA VAL A 107 3.02 0.74 1.02
C VAL A 107 1.80 0.00 1.57
N GLN A 108 1.00 -0.59 0.69
CA GLN A 108 -0.18 -1.35 1.08
C GLN A 108 0.18 -2.61 1.88
N ASP A 109 1.19 -3.36 1.44
CA ASP A 109 1.65 -4.56 2.16
C ASP A 109 2.19 -4.23 3.54
N LYS A 110 2.97 -3.15 3.67
CA LYS A 110 3.45 -2.67 4.97
C LYS A 110 2.31 -2.27 5.90
N HIS A 111 1.24 -1.67 5.38
CA HIS A 111 0.09 -1.30 6.19
C HIS A 111 -0.64 -2.56 6.70
N ASN A 112 -0.86 -3.54 5.82
CA ASN A 112 -1.53 -4.79 6.19
C ASN A 112 -0.75 -5.58 7.25
N LEU A 113 0.58 -5.66 7.11
CA LEU A 113 1.45 -6.30 8.10
C LEU A 113 1.36 -5.61 9.47
N LYS A 114 1.42 -4.27 9.50
CA LYS A 114 1.27 -3.51 10.75
C LYS A 114 -0.08 -3.74 11.43
N VAL A 115 -1.16 -3.79 10.65
CA VAL A 115 -2.51 -4.07 11.19
C VAL A 115 -2.56 -5.47 11.80
N GLN A 116 -1.96 -6.47 11.14
CA GLN A 116 -1.91 -7.83 11.69
C GLN A 116 -1.06 -7.91 12.96
N GLU A 117 0.10 -7.26 13.00
CA GLU A 117 0.96 -7.19 14.19
C GLU A 117 0.22 -6.57 15.39
N GLU A 118 -0.46 -5.45 15.18
CA GLU A 118 -1.23 -4.79 16.24
C GLU A 118 -2.43 -5.64 16.69
N ARG A 119 -3.13 -6.33 15.78
CA ARG A 119 -4.21 -7.27 16.14
C ARG A 119 -3.71 -8.40 17.04
N VAL A 120 -2.58 -9.02 16.68
CA VAL A 120 -1.96 -10.08 17.49
C VAL A 120 -1.50 -9.55 18.83
N LYS A 121 -0.92 -8.34 18.88
CA LYS A 121 -0.47 -7.71 20.12
C LYS A 121 -1.64 -7.42 21.07
N VAL A 122 -2.74 -6.86 20.56
CA VAL A 122 -3.96 -6.62 21.34
C VAL A 122 -4.53 -7.95 21.84
N LEU A 123 -4.68 -8.95 20.97
CA LEU A 123 -5.14 -10.28 21.36
C LEU A 123 -4.27 -10.83 22.50
N ARG A 124 -2.95 -10.80 22.35
CA ARG A 124 -2.03 -11.35 23.34
C ARG A 124 -2.09 -10.62 24.67
N ALA A 125 -2.24 -9.29 24.66
CA ALA A 125 -2.43 -8.50 25.86
C ALA A 125 -3.74 -8.90 26.56
N THR A 126 -4.85 -8.98 25.81
CA THR A 126 -6.15 -9.40 26.37
C THR A 126 -6.12 -10.85 26.87
N MET A 127 -5.44 -11.76 26.17
CA MET A 127 -5.33 -13.15 26.58
C MET A 127 -4.51 -13.34 27.84
N ARG A 128 -3.45 -12.53 28.05
CA ARG A 128 -2.73 -12.55 29.31
C ARG A 128 -3.64 -12.15 30.47
N THR A 129 -4.42 -11.08 30.29
CA THR A 129 -5.42 -10.66 31.30
C THR A 129 -6.51 -11.72 31.51
N VAL A 130 -7.02 -12.34 30.44
CA VAL A 130 -8.01 -13.43 30.55
C VAL A 130 -7.41 -14.64 31.28
N GLN A 131 -6.17 -15.03 30.96
CA GLN A 131 -5.46 -16.11 31.66
C GLN A 131 -5.30 -15.77 33.15
N ASP A 132 -4.92 -14.54 33.50
CA ASP A 132 -4.80 -14.12 34.89
C ASP A 132 -6.15 -14.21 35.64
N ILE A 133 -7.23 -13.70 35.03
CA ILE A 133 -8.59 -13.75 35.61
C ILE A 133 -9.05 -15.20 35.78
N VAL A 134 -8.90 -16.02 34.74
CA VAL A 134 -9.37 -17.41 34.76
C VAL A 134 -8.51 -18.24 35.71
N ASN A 135 -7.19 -18.09 35.73
CA ASN A 135 -6.33 -18.80 36.68
C ASN A 135 -6.71 -18.50 38.13
N ASN A 136 -7.00 -17.23 38.45
CA ASN A 136 -7.50 -16.87 39.78
C ASN A 136 -8.83 -17.55 40.10
N PHE A 137 -9.76 -17.60 39.14
CA PHE A 137 -11.02 -18.31 39.29
C PHE A 137 -10.83 -19.82 39.49
N LEU A 138 -9.96 -20.45 38.69
CA LEU A 138 -9.67 -21.88 38.77
C LEU A 138 -9.05 -22.25 40.13
N ASN A 139 -8.14 -21.44 40.66
CA ASN A 139 -7.58 -21.64 42.00
C ASN A 139 -8.67 -21.58 43.09
N ASN A 140 -9.64 -20.68 42.96
CA ASN A 140 -10.77 -20.61 43.89
C ASN A 140 -11.71 -21.81 43.76
N LEU A 141 -11.90 -22.34 42.54
CA LEU A 141 -12.66 -23.58 42.33
C LEU A 141 -11.96 -24.79 42.97
N GLN A 142 -10.63 -24.87 42.90
CA GLN A 142 -9.88 -25.93 43.56
C GLN A 142 -10.03 -25.88 45.08
N LEU A 143 -10.03 -24.68 45.68
CA LEU A 143 -10.34 -24.53 47.11
C LEU A 143 -11.75 -25.04 47.44
N PHE A 144 -12.74 -24.69 46.61
CA PHE A 144 -14.10 -25.19 46.77
C PHE A 144 -14.18 -26.72 46.64
N GLN A 145 -13.44 -27.30 45.69
CA GLN A 145 -13.36 -28.75 45.50
C GLN A 145 -12.83 -29.45 46.75
N LEU A 146 -11.74 -28.94 47.34
CA LEU A 146 -11.17 -29.47 48.58
C LEU A 146 -12.17 -29.43 49.74
N GLU A 147 -12.93 -28.34 49.89
CA GLU A 147 -13.97 -28.24 50.91
C GLU A 147 -15.14 -29.20 50.66
N ALA A 148 -15.51 -29.42 49.40
CA ALA A 148 -16.57 -30.35 49.02
C ALA A 148 -16.15 -31.80 49.26
N GLU A 149 -14.89 -32.13 49.02
CA GLU A 149 -14.28 -33.43 49.32
C GLU A 149 -14.25 -33.72 50.83
N ASP A 150 -13.76 -32.77 51.64
CA ASP A 150 -13.70 -32.90 53.10
C ASP A 150 -15.10 -33.13 53.70
N LYS A 151 -16.11 -32.46 53.16
CA LYS A 151 -17.51 -32.57 53.60
C LYS A 151 -18.28 -33.74 52.97
N ASN A 152 -17.65 -34.54 52.09
CA ASN A 152 -18.31 -35.58 51.26
C ASN A 152 -19.59 -35.05 50.55
N ALA A 153 -19.54 -33.80 50.08
CA ALA A 153 -20.71 -33.12 49.50
C ALA A 153 -20.93 -33.45 48.01
N LEU A 154 -19.93 -34.03 47.34
CA LEU A 154 -19.98 -34.40 45.92
C LEU A 154 -19.56 -35.86 45.73
N GLU A 155 -20.10 -36.51 44.69
CA GLU A 155 -19.66 -37.85 44.31
C GLU A 155 -18.26 -37.80 43.67
N PRO A 156 -17.41 -38.83 43.89
CA PRO A 156 -16.05 -38.89 43.33
C PRO A 156 -15.98 -38.68 41.81
N GLU A 157 -16.96 -39.17 41.06
CA GLU A 157 -17.01 -39.00 39.60
C GLU A 157 -17.21 -37.52 39.19
N SER A 158 -17.99 -36.76 39.96
CA SER A 158 -18.23 -35.34 39.69
C SER A 158 -16.97 -34.49 39.93
N LEU A 159 -16.14 -34.89 40.89
CA LEU A 159 -14.85 -34.23 41.19
C LEU A 159 -13.85 -34.43 40.06
N VAL A 160 -13.73 -35.66 39.55
CA VAL A 160 -12.86 -35.98 38.39
C VAL A 160 -13.31 -35.23 37.14
N LEU A 161 -14.63 -35.14 36.89
CA LEU A 161 -15.16 -34.40 35.75
C LEU A 161 -14.83 -32.90 35.87
N LEU A 162 -14.98 -32.31 37.06
CA LEU A 162 -14.63 -30.90 37.29
C LEU A 162 -13.15 -30.62 36.98
N ASP A 163 -12.23 -31.45 37.48
CA ASP A 163 -10.79 -31.31 37.21
C ASP A 163 -10.47 -31.39 35.71
N SER A 164 -11.13 -32.30 34.98
CA SER A 164 -10.95 -32.43 33.54
C SER A 164 -11.38 -31.15 32.79
N ILE A 165 -12.50 -30.54 33.17
CA ILE A 165 -13.01 -29.30 32.56
C ILE A 165 -12.08 -28.12 32.87
N ILE A 166 -11.54 -28.06 34.08
CA ILE A 166 -10.54 -27.05 34.50
C ILE A 166 -9.29 -27.16 33.62
N GLN A 167 -8.72 -28.36 33.47
CA GLN A 167 -7.53 -28.58 32.65
C GLN A 167 -7.77 -28.28 31.17
N ASP A 168 -8.89 -28.73 30.61
CA ASP A 168 -9.26 -28.49 29.22
C ASP A 168 -9.40 -26.98 28.94
N THR A 169 -10.03 -26.25 29.86
CA THR A 169 -10.21 -24.80 29.75
C THR A 169 -8.87 -24.06 29.81
N ALA A 170 -8.00 -24.41 30.76
CA ALA A 170 -6.66 -23.83 30.86
C ALA A 170 -5.83 -24.08 29.58
N THR A 171 -5.93 -25.29 29.01
CA THR A 171 -5.24 -25.65 27.77
C THR A 171 -5.73 -24.83 26.58
N LYS A 172 -7.05 -24.65 26.44
CA LYS A 172 -7.64 -23.84 25.35
C LYS A 172 -7.24 -22.37 25.46
N LEU A 173 -7.26 -21.79 26.66
CA LEU A 173 -6.84 -20.41 26.91
C LEU A 173 -5.35 -20.18 26.62
N LYS A 174 -4.51 -21.17 26.92
CA LYS A 174 -3.08 -21.13 26.59
C LYS A 174 -2.87 -21.09 25.07
N LYS A 175 -3.53 -21.99 24.33
CA LYS A 175 -3.47 -22.03 22.85
C LYS A 175 -3.87 -20.70 22.23
N LEU A 176 -4.94 -20.09 22.73
CA LEU A 176 -5.43 -18.80 22.23
C LEU A 176 -4.48 -17.62 22.56
N GLY A 177 -3.81 -17.65 23.71
CA GLY A 177 -2.81 -16.64 24.10
C GLY A 177 -1.45 -16.74 23.40
N ASP A 178 -1.10 -17.94 22.92
CA ASP A 178 0.17 -18.21 22.24
C ASP A 178 0.11 -18.07 20.71
N LEU A 179 -1.04 -17.62 20.17
CA LEU A 179 -1.21 -17.41 18.74
C LEU A 179 -0.23 -16.36 18.17
N LYS A 180 0.34 -16.69 17.01
CA LYS A 180 1.19 -15.78 16.21
C LYS A 180 0.40 -15.02 15.13
N SER A 181 -0.84 -15.41 14.90
CA SER A 181 -1.75 -14.85 13.90
C SER A 181 -3.17 -14.81 14.46
N THR A 182 -4.06 -14.09 13.78
CA THR A 182 -5.49 -14.00 14.11
C THR A 182 -6.30 -14.66 12.98
N PRO A 183 -6.22 -15.99 12.79
CA PRO A 183 -7.10 -16.66 11.85
C PRO A 183 -8.54 -16.47 12.30
N GLU A 184 -9.41 -16.07 11.38
CA GLU A 184 -10.80 -15.77 11.63
C GLU A 184 -11.67 -16.88 11.00
N LYS A 185 -12.62 -17.43 11.77
CA LYS A 185 -13.66 -18.33 11.26
C LYS A 185 -15.04 -17.72 11.46
N GLN A 186 -15.89 -17.90 10.47
CA GLN A 186 -17.29 -17.48 10.54
C GLN A 186 -18.08 -18.52 11.35
N ILE A 187 -18.80 -18.05 12.37
CA ILE A 187 -19.77 -18.84 13.13
C ILE A 187 -21.15 -18.18 13.05
N ALA A 188 -22.20 -18.90 13.44
CA ALA A 188 -23.59 -18.41 13.39
C ALA A 188 -23.80 -17.09 14.17
N GLY A 189 -22.95 -16.80 15.15
CA GLY A 189 -22.97 -15.58 15.96
C GLY A 189 -21.99 -14.48 15.54
N GLY A 190 -21.26 -14.63 14.43
CA GLY A 190 -20.29 -13.63 13.96
C GLY A 190 -18.91 -14.21 13.64
N VAL A 191 -17.87 -13.38 13.73
CA VAL A 191 -16.48 -13.77 13.47
C VAL A 191 -15.80 -14.16 14.79
N CYS A 192 -15.15 -15.32 14.82
CA CYS A 192 -14.41 -15.85 15.96
C CYS A 192 -12.96 -16.14 15.57
N ILE A 193 -12.03 -16.05 16.53
CA ILE A 193 -10.65 -16.45 16.32
C ILE A 193 -10.56 -17.97 16.28
N ASP A 194 -10.00 -18.51 15.21
CA ASP A 194 -9.79 -19.93 15.04
C ASP A 194 -8.49 -20.40 15.71
N TYR A 195 -8.53 -20.55 17.03
CA TYR A 195 -7.37 -20.97 17.83
C TYR A 195 -6.99 -22.45 17.65
N GLU A 196 -7.82 -23.25 16.98
CA GLU A 196 -7.51 -24.65 16.68
C GLU A 196 -6.62 -24.78 15.46
N ALA A 197 -6.80 -23.90 14.46
CA ALA A 197 -5.95 -23.81 13.26
C ALA A 197 -4.54 -23.24 13.54
N GLY A 198 -4.32 -22.60 14.70
CA GLY A 198 -3.06 -21.95 15.06
C GLY A 198 -1.98 -22.86 15.66
N SER A 199 -2.22 -24.17 15.78
CA SER A 199 -1.19 -25.12 16.21
C SER A 199 -0.27 -25.44 15.03
N PRO A 200 1.05 -25.19 15.11
CA PRO A 200 1.94 -25.29 13.96
C PRO A 200 2.21 -26.75 13.61
N GLN A 201 1.37 -27.29 12.74
CA GLN A 201 1.73 -28.32 11.76
C GLN A 201 0.72 -28.20 10.61
N ASP A 202 1.27 -27.97 9.41
CA ASP A 202 0.61 -28.06 8.10
C ASP A 202 -0.49 -27.03 7.77
N SER A 203 -0.06 -25.90 7.20
CA SER A 203 -0.57 -25.48 5.89
C SER A 203 0.26 -24.32 5.36
N ASP A 204 1.31 -24.73 4.66
CA ASP A 204 1.73 -24.20 3.38
C ASP A 204 1.23 -22.82 2.97
N PHE A 205 2.25 -21.99 2.82
CA PHE A 205 2.49 -20.86 1.95
C PHE A 205 2.02 -21.01 0.47
N VAL A 206 0.99 -21.80 0.15
CA VAL A 206 0.59 -22.09 -1.23
C VAL A 206 -0.92 -21.93 -1.40
N GLY A 207 -1.36 -20.91 -2.16
CA GLY A 207 -2.65 -21.04 -2.84
C GLY A 207 -3.54 -19.83 -3.08
N LYS A 208 -3.07 -18.58 -3.22
CA LYS A 208 -3.96 -17.48 -3.66
C LYS A 208 -3.39 -16.46 -4.67
N TYR A 209 -2.52 -16.89 -5.60
CA TYR A 209 -2.21 -16.14 -6.83
C TYR A 209 -2.28 -16.99 -8.11
N SER A 210 -3.10 -18.03 -8.12
CA SER A 210 -3.56 -18.65 -9.35
C SER A 210 -5.07 -18.51 -9.34
N GLN A 211 -5.56 -17.49 -10.07
CA GLN A 211 -6.90 -17.30 -10.64
C GLN A 211 -7.13 -15.80 -10.85
N ALA A 212 -6.48 -15.25 -11.87
CA ALA A 212 -6.99 -14.10 -12.62
C ALA A 212 -6.61 -14.34 -14.08
N LYS A 213 -7.61 -14.77 -14.84
CA LYS A 213 -7.60 -14.98 -16.28
C LYS A 213 -7.94 -13.65 -16.97
#